data_AF-A0A5M3WTF6-F1
#
_entry.id   AF-A0A5M3WTF6-F1
#
_cell.length_a   1.000
_cell.length_b   1.000
_cell.length_c   1.000
_cell.angle_alpha   90.00
_cell.angle_beta   90.00
_cell.angle_gamma   90.00
#
_symmetry.space_group_name_H-M   'P 1'
#
loop_
_entity.id
_entity.type
_entity.pdbx_description
1 polymer ?
#
loop_
_entity_poly.entity_id
_entity_poly.type
_entity_poly.pdbx_seq_one_letter_code
_entity_poly.pdbx_strand_id
1 'polypeptide(L)'
;MEPGAGGRCKWDMSPKKIPAVIAAAVLSATGCTSSAAQEPDPAATATAAAQVRPGPENCPVTLPAKGPSSIPEEALFGWERSHGDGTLAVGGLWPKGVIEAGPDFVEQDGSIRMKFGWWRGVPGKLGITGRRLDGPAPNLRADVPVGYEPTGFQASGLYFPTEGCWEVTGRLGTTSLVFVTYVTKTAASTG
;
A
#
# COMPACT_ATOMS: atom_id res chain seq x y z
N MET A 1 -27.50 9.49 42.87
CA MET A 1 -28.19 8.21 42.63
C MET A 1 -28.35 8.03 41.13
N GLU A 2 -28.17 6.78 40.71
CA GLU A 2 -27.86 6.25 39.38
C GLU A 2 -28.83 6.56 38.21
N PRO A 3 -28.38 6.28 36.96
CA PRO A 3 -29.06 6.65 35.73
C PRO A 3 -30.12 5.63 35.29
N GLY A 4 -31.18 6.12 34.63
CA GLY A 4 -32.24 5.28 34.06
C GLY A 4 -31.84 4.64 32.72
N ALA A 5 -31.72 3.32 32.73
CA ALA A 5 -31.85 2.41 31.59
C ALA A 5 -33.18 2.66 30.84
N GLY A 6 -33.29 2.56 29.52
CA GLY A 6 -33.02 1.39 28.68
C GLY A 6 -34.35 0.68 28.37
N GLY A 7 -34.83 0.76 27.11
CA GLY A 7 -36.09 0.12 26.71
C GLY A 7 -36.14 -0.17 25.21
N ARG A 8 -35.90 -1.45 24.86
CA ARG A 8 -35.90 -2.03 23.51
C ARG A 8 -37.33 -2.19 22.97
N CYS A 9 -37.59 -1.75 21.74
CA CYS A 9 -38.81 -2.13 21.01
C CYS A 9 -38.58 -3.41 20.20
N LYS A 10 -39.51 -4.33 20.42
CA LYS A 10 -39.65 -5.68 19.89
C LYS A 10 -40.56 -5.62 18.66
N TRP A 11 -40.23 -6.42 17.64
CA TRP A 11 -40.98 -6.54 16.39
C TRP A 11 -42.10 -7.57 16.56
N ASP A 12 -43.32 -7.21 16.13
CA ASP A 12 -44.48 -8.10 16.09
C ASP A 12 -44.88 -8.30 14.63
N MET A 13 -44.96 -9.56 14.19
CA MET A 13 -45.36 -9.98 12.84
C MET A 13 -46.62 -10.82 12.96
N SER A 14 -47.77 -10.25 12.57
CA SER A 14 -49.02 -10.98 12.36
C SER A 14 -49.15 -11.44 10.90
N PRO A 15 -49.45 -12.73 10.61
CA PRO A 15 -49.69 -13.20 9.26
C PRO A 15 -51.19 -13.22 8.92
N LYS A 16 -51.59 -12.63 7.78
CA LYS A 16 -52.93 -12.83 7.19
C LYS A 16 -52.84 -13.79 6.01
N LYS A 17 -53.66 -14.84 6.06
CA LYS A 17 -53.84 -15.90 5.06
C LYS A 17 -54.65 -15.36 3.87
N ILE A 18 -54.30 -15.75 2.64
CA ILE A 18 -55.05 -15.46 1.41
C ILE A 18 -55.25 -16.78 0.64
N PRO A 19 -56.46 -17.08 0.12
CA PRO A 19 -56.79 -18.35 -0.53
C PRO A 19 -56.36 -18.39 -2.01
N ALA A 20 -56.16 -19.62 -2.50
CA ALA A 20 -55.79 -19.97 -3.87
C ALA A 20 -57.01 -20.02 -4.81
N VAL A 21 -56.84 -19.50 -6.04
CA VAL A 21 -57.69 -19.81 -7.20
C VAL A 21 -56.78 -20.03 -8.41
N ILE A 22 -56.97 -21.15 -9.10
CA ILE A 22 -56.26 -21.55 -10.32
C ILE A 22 -57.13 -21.20 -11.53
N ALA A 23 -56.56 -20.55 -12.54
CA ALA A 23 -57.05 -20.58 -13.92
C ALA A 23 -55.87 -20.38 -14.89
N ALA A 24 -55.79 -21.21 -15.92
CA ALA A 24 -54.79 -21.22 -16.97
C ALA A 24 -55.25 -20.43 -18.20
N ALA A 25 -54.32 -19.76 -18.91
CA ALA A 25 -54.16 -19.78 -20.39
C ALA A 25 -53.39 -18.55 -20.96
N VAL A 26 -52.28 -18.87 -21.66
CA VAL A 26 -51.81 -18.38 -22.98
C VAL A 26 -51.19 -16.98 -23.18
N LEU A 27 -49.95 -17.03 -23.70
CA LEU A 27 -49.08 -16.10 -24.46
C LEU A 27 -49.48 -14.64 -24.67
N SER A 28 -48.58 -13.70 -24.30
CA SER A 28 -47.93 -12.76 -25.26
C SER A 28 -46.75 -12.01 -24.60
N ALA A 29 -45.74 -11.71 -25.41
CA ALA A 29 -44.47 -11.11 -25.02
C ALA A 29 -44.60 -9.61 -24.70
N THR A 30 -43.97 -9.15 -23.61
CA THR A 30 -43.40 -7.80 -23.50
C THR A 30 -42.43 -7.77 -22.32
N GLY A 31 -41.17 -7.42 -22.59
CA GLY A 31 -40.12 -7.39 -21.60
C GLY A 31 -40.25 -6.22 -20.62
N CYS A 32 -39.77 -6.43 -19.40
CA CYS A 32 -39.26 -5.39 -18.52
C CYS A 32 -38.04 -5.99 -17.81
N THR A 33 -36.87 -5.84 -18.43
CA THR A 33 -35.59 -6.13 -17.79
C THR A 33 -35.39 -5.07 -16.71
N SER A 34 -35.64 -5.40 -15.44
CA SER A 34 -35.26 -4.54 -14.31
C SER A 34 -33.75 -4.60 -14.15
N SER A 35 -33.06 -3.79 -14.96
CA SER A 35 -31.66 -3.45 -14.72
C SER A 35 -31.64 -2.56 -13.48
N ALA A 36 -31.31 -3.13 -12.32
CA ALA A 36 -30.92 -2.34 -11.17
C ALA A 36 -29.62 -1.62 -11.56
N ALA A 37 -29.74 -0.37 -12.01
CA ALA A 37 -28.62 0.52 -12.19
C ALA A 37 -27.98 0.71 -10.80
N GLN A 38 -26.83 0.07 -10.62
CA GLN A 38 -25.94 0.35 -9.50
C GLN A 38 -25.41 1.77 -9.71
N GLU A 39 -25.90 2.70 -8.89
CA GLU A 39 -25.39 4.07 -8.83
C GLU A 39 -23.90 4.02 -8.49
N PRO A 40 -23.00 4.60 -9.31
CA PRO A 40 -21.60 4.66 -8.97
C PRO A 40 -21.41 5.67 -7.83
N ASP A 41 -20.87 5.21 -6.71
CA ASP A 41 -20.39 6.06 -5.62
C ASP A 41 -19.48 7.18 -6.17
N PRO A 42 -19.76 8.45 -5.90
CA PRO A 42 -18.85 9.53 -6.21
C PRO A 42 -17.75 9.56 -5.14
N ALA A 43 -16.49 9.62 -5.60
CA ALA A 43 -15.28 9.89 -4.81
C ALA A 43 -14.62 8.70 -4.07
N ALA A 44 -14.25 7.67 -4.83
CA ALA A 44 -12.92 7.07 -4.64
C ALA A 44 -11.95 7.82 -5.56
N THR A 45 -11.20 8.79 -5.02
CA THR A 45 -10.00 9.29 -5.70
C THR A 45 -9.07 8.09 -5.87
N ALA A 46 -8.93 7.61 -7.09
CA ALA A 46 -8.05 6.49 -7.38
C ALA A 46 -6.62 6.91 -7.04
N THR A 47 -6.10 6.43 -5.91
CA THR A 47 -4.65 6.35 -5.68
C THR A 47 -4.07 5.66 -6.90
N ALA A 48 -3.08 6.29 -7.54
CA ALA A 48 -2.40 5.67 -8.67
C ALA A 48 -1.88 4.30 -8.22
N ALA A 49 -2.49 3.23 -8.73
CA ALA A 49 -2.15 1.88 -8.30
C ALA A 49 -0.69 1.59 -8.66
N ALA A 50 0.06 1.09 -7.67
CA ALA A 50 1.42 0.64 -7.85
C ALA A 50 1.52 -0.29 -9.07
N GLN A 51 2.45 -0.04 -9.97
CA GLN A 51 2.73 -0.98 -11.04
C GLN A 51 3.55 -2.13 -10.45
N VAL A 52 3.02 -3.34 -10.48
CA VAL A 52 3.67 -4.55 -9.94
C VAL A 52 4.04 -5.47 -11.10
N ARG A 53 5.24 -6.06 -11.06
CA ARG A 53 5.67 -7.08 -12.04
C ARG A 53 6.42 -8.22 -11.35
N PRO A 54 6.46 -9.43 -11.95
CA PRO A 54 7.36 -10.48 -11.50
C PRO A 54 8.83 -10.04 -11.68
N GLY A 55 9.59 -10.08 -10.60
CA GLY A 55 11.04 -9.90 -10.54
C GLY A 55 11.77 -11.24 -10.36
N PRO A 56 13.04 -11.21 -9.90
CA PRO A 56 13.76 -12.42 -9.53
C PRO A 56 12.96 -13.27 -8.54
N GLU A 57 13.04 -14.59 -8.71
CA GLU A 57 12.33 -15.58 -7.88
C GLU A 57 10.80 -15.36 -7.81
N ASN A 58 10.22 -14.76 -8.85
CA ASN A 58 8.80 -14.37 -8.92
C ASN A 58 8.38 -13.35 -7.84
N CYS A 59 9.33 -12.64 -7.23
CA CYS A 59 9.04 -11.55 -6.30
C CYS A 59 8.15 -10.50 -6.98
N PRO A 60 6.98 -10.13 -6.42
CA PRO A 60 6.06 -9.19 -7.04
C PRO A 60 6.53 -7.74 -6.83
N VAL A 61 7.64 -7.38 -7.46
CA VAL A 61 8.32 -6.10 -7.27
C VAL A 61 7.46 -4.91 -7.72
N THR A 62 7.52 -3.83 -6.94
CA THR A 62 6.94 -2.53 -7.29
C THR A 62 7.89 -1.82 -8.26
N LEU A 63 7.37 -1.47 -9.43
CA LEU A 63 8.10 -0.66 -10.39
C LEU A 63 8.09 0.82 -9.98
N PRO A 64 9.24 1.50 -10.05
CA PRO A 64 9.28 2.94 -9.88
C PRO A 64 8.49 3.67 -10.98
N ALA A 65 7.93 4.81 -10.62
CA ALA A 65 7.34 5.79 -11.53
C ALA A 65 7.91 7.19 -11.23
N LYS A 66 7.54 8.19 -12.03
CA LYS A 66 7.75 9.59 -11.63
C LYS A 66 6.92 9.90 -10.39
N GLY A 67 7.41 10.82 -9.56
CA GLY A 67 6.64 11.26 -8.42
C GLY A 67 5.34 11.99 -8.83
N PRO A 68 4.36 12.07 -7.91
CA PRO A 68 3.06 12.70 -8.15
C PRO A 68 3.18 14.21 -8.37
N SER A 69 2.59 14.79 -9.42
CA SER A 69 2.71 16.22 -9.77
C SER A 69 2.42 17.24 -8.67
N SER A 70 1.79 16.85 -7.56
CA SER A 70 1.61 17.65 -6.34
C SER A 70 2.89 17.87 -5.53
N ILE A 71 3.97 17.16 -5.82
CA ILE A 71 5.26 17.29 -5.14
C ILE A 71 6.26 17.90 -6.14
N PRO A 72 7.05 18.93 -5.77
CA PRO A 72 8.09 19.45 -6.65
C PRO A 72 9.19 18.39 -6.89
N GLU A 73 9.72 18.31 -8.11
CA GLU A 73 10.71 17.31 -8.52
C GLU A 73 11.96 17.35 -7.63
N GLU A 74 12.43 18.55 -7.32
CA GLU A 74 13.58 18.82 -6.47
C GLU A 74 13.34 18.48 -4.98
N ALA A 75 12.09 18.33 -4.57
CA ALA A 75 11.72 18.17 -3.17
C ALA A 75 11.69 16.70 -2.70
N LEU A 76 11.75 15.73 -3.62
CA LEU A 76 11.78 14.31 -3.30
C LEU A 76 12.99 13.63 -3.95
N PHE A 77 13.88 13.11 -3.09
CA PHE A 77 15.02 12.30 -3.51
C PHE A 77 14.58 11.16 -4.43
N GLY A 78 15.17 11.10 -5.62
CA GLY A 78 14.84 10.05 -6.58
C GLY A 78 13.45 10.21 -7.18
N TRP A 79 12.98 11.43 -7.42
CA TRP A 79 11.71 11.77 -8.05
C TRP A 79 11.30 10.84 -9.21
N GLU A 80 12.19 10.68 -10.18
CA GLU A 80 11.99 9.84 -11.38
C GLU A 80 11.85 8.34 -11.05
N ARG A 81 12.14 7.96 -9.81
CA ARG A 81 12.05 6.59 -9.29
C ARG A 81 11.32 6.55 -7.94
N SER A 82 10.08 6.99 -7.97
CA SER A 82 9.20 7.10 -6.81
C SER A 82 7.98 6.18 -6.88
N HIS A 83 7.29 6.07 -5.76
CA HIS A 83 6.01 5.41 -5.62
C HIS A 83 5.18 6.13 -4.55
N GLY A 84 3.86 6.23 -4.75
CA GLY A 84 2.92 6.83 -3.80
C GLY A 84 2.15 8.01 -4.39
N ASP A 85 1.68 8.89 -3.51
CA ASP A 85 0.86 10.05 -3.86
C ASP A 85 1.30 11.31 -3.09
N GLY A 86 0.56 12.41 -3.23
CA GLY A 86 0.87 13.68 -2.57
C GLY A 86 0.85 13.62 -1.03
N THR A 87 0.21 12.60 -0.44
CA THR A 87 0.09 12.42 1.01
C THR A 87 1.29 11.69 1.58
N LEU A 88 1.67 10.57 0.95
CA LEU A 88 2.85 9.79 1.30
C LEU A 88 3.45 9.21 0.03
N ALA A 89 4.71 9.54 -0.23
CA ALA A 89 5.48 8.96 -1.32
C ALA A 89 6.86 8.52 -0.82
N VAL A 90 7.41 7.49 -1.46
CA VAL A 90 8.80 7.07 -1.32
C VAL A 90 9.50 7.31 -2.65
N GLY A 91 10.72 7.84 -2.58
CA GLY A 91 11.61 8.04 -3.71
C GLY A 91 12.92 7.28 -3.53
N GLY A 92 13.63 7.08 -4.64
CA GLY A 92 14.87 6.31 -4.66
C GLY A 92 14.67 4.81 -4.80
N LEU A 93 13.53 4.37 -5.36
CA LEU A 93 13.35 2.98 -5.74
C LEU A 93 14.37 2.62 -6.84
N TRP A 94 14.87 1.39 -6.80
CA TRP A 94 15.80 0.94 -7.82
C TRP A 94 15.07 0.60 -9.13
N PRO A 95 15.73 0.73 -10.29
CA PRO A 95 15.18 0.28 -11.55
C PRO A 95 14.69 -1.16 -11.46
N LYS A 96 13.52 -1.44 -12.07
CA LYS A 96 12.88 -2.76 -12.05
C LYS A 96 12.51 -3.28 -10.64
N GLY A 97 12.61 -2.46 -9.60
CA GLY A 97 12.33 -2.87 -8.22
C GLY A 97 13.37 -3.82 -7.61
N VAL A 98 14.57 -3.88 -8.20
CA VAL A 98 15.66 -4.78 -7.76
C VAL A 98 16.83 -3.96 -7.21
N ILE A 99 17.17 -4.16 -5.94
CA ILE A 99 18.36 -3.61 -5.30
C ILE A 99 19.52 -4.55 -5.54
N GLU A 100 20.56 -4.06 -6.22
CA GLU A 100 21.82 -4.77 -6.46
C GLU A 100 22.91 -4.13 -5.59
N ALA A 101 23.00 -4.59 -4.34
CA ALA A 101 23.87 -4.03 -3.32
C ALA A 101 25.33 -4.46 -3.52
N GLY A 102 26.17 -3.52 -3.94
CA GLY A 102 27.62 -3.71 -3.89
C GLY A 102 28.17 -3.83 -2.45
N PRO A 103 29.44 -4.22 -2.29
CA PRO A 103 30.06 -4.44 -0.98
C PRO A 103 29.94 -3.26 0.00
N ASP A 104 29.98 -2.02 -0.49
CA ASP A 104 29.90 -0.80 0.33
C ASP A 104 28.51 -0.59 0.98
N PHE A 105 27.49 -1.31 0.53
CA PHE A 105 26.15 -1.30 1.11
C PHE A 105 25.92 -2.44 2.11
N VAL A 106 26.90 -3.32 2.31
CA VAL A 106 26.81 -4.46 3.23
C VAL A 106 27.48 -4.07 4.54
N GLU A 107 26.68 -4.05 5.60
CA GLU A 107 27.14 -3.77 6.96
C GLU A 107 27.98 -4.93 7.53
N GLN A 108 28.71 -4.69 8.61
CA GLN A 108 29.56 -5.70 9.26
C GLN A 108 28.76 -6.93 9.74
N ASP A 109 27.49 -6.75 10.10
CA ASP A 109 26.58 -7.83 10.48
C ASP A 109 25.98 -8.59 9.28
N GLY A 110 26.37 -8.22 8.05
CA GLY A 110 25.91 -8.81 6.80
C GLY A 110 24.59 -8.23 6.28
N SER A 111 23.95 -7.32 7.02
CA SER A 111 22.73 -6.63 6.56
C SER A 111 23.03 -5.67 5.42
N ILE A 112 22.02 -5.41 4.59
CA ILE A 112 22.15 -4.57 3.39
C ILE A 112 21.49 -3.24 3.69
N ARG A 113 22.28 -2.16 3.76
CA ARG A 113 21.79 -0.81 4.04
C ARG A 113 21.45 -0.08 2.74
N MET A 114 20.24 0.48 2.69
CA MET A 114 19.79 1.30 1.58
C MET A 114 19.12 2.58 2.07
N LYS A 115 19.40 3.70 1.41
CA LYS A 115 18.76 4.99 1.71
C LYS A 115 17.50 5.17 0.88
N PHE A 116 16.43 5.64 1.52
CA PHE A 116 15.18 6.02 0.86
C PHE A 116 14.77 7.42 1.27
N GLY A 117 14.21 8.16 0.32
CA GLY A 117 13.60 9.46 0.55
C GLY A 117 12.09 9.31 0.73
N TRP A 118 11.51 9.98 1.70
CA TRP A 118 10.07 9.98 1.92
C TRP A 118 9.53 11.40 1.81
N TRP A 119 8.40 11.55 1.13
CA TRP A 119 7.59 12.76 1.18
C TRP A 119 6.41 12.57 2.12
N ARG A 120 6.20 13.52 3.02
CA ARG A 120 5.03 13.58 3.91
C ARG A 120 4.20 14.83 3.59
N GLY A 121 3.10 14.65 2.87
CA GLY A 121 2.18 15.74 2.52
C GLY A 121 1.33 16.24 3.70
N VAL A 122 1.23 15.45 4.76
CA VAL A 122 0.50 15.80 5.99
C VAL A 122 1.38 15.61 7.23
N PRO A 123 1.14 16.36 8.32
CA PRO A 123 1.91 16.21 9.54
C PRO A 123 1.80 14.81 10.13
N GLY A 124 2.92 14.26 10.61
CA GLY A 124 2.91 12.99 11.33
C GLY A 124 4.29 12.35 11.44
N LYS A 125 4.40 11.38 12.35
CA LYS A 125 5.62 10.57 12.50
C LYS A 125 5.62 9.46 11.46
N LEU A 126 6.69 9.42 10.65
CA LEU A 126 6.93 8.30 9.74
C LEU A 126 7.33 7.06 10.53
N GLY A 127 6.57 5.98 10.35
CA GLY A 127 6.95 4.63 10.76
C GLY A 127 7.29 3.79 9.54
N ILE A 128 8.31 2.95 9.61
CA ILE A 128 8.64 2.02 8.53
C ILE A 128 8.83 0.63 9.13
N THR A 129 8.20 -0.34 8.50
CA THR A 129 8.39 -1.76 8.78
C THR A 129 8.64 -2.49 7.48
N GLY A 130 9.24 -3.67 7.54
CA GLY A 130 9.20 -4.57 6.39
C GLY A 130 9.44 -6.00 6.78
N ARG A 131 8.85 -6.88 5.97
CA ARG A 131 8.83 -8.33 6.18
C ARG A 131 9.34 -9.04 4.94
N ARG A 132 9.86 -10.23 5.17
CA ARG A 132 10.27 -11.12 4.10
C ARG A 132 9.07 -11.87 3.52
N LEU A 133 9.05 -12.03 2.19
CA LEU A 133 7.94 -12.67 1.48
C LEU A 133 8.23 -14.10 0.98
N ASP A 134 9.48 -14.40 0.67
CA ASP A 134 9.90 -15.66 0.02
C ASP A 134 10.72 -16.57 0.95
N GLY A 135 10.77 -16.26 2.25
CA GLY A 135 11.51 -17.07 3.22
C GLY A 135 11.49 -16.50 4.64
N PRO A 136 12.03 -17.25 5.63
CA PRO A 136 12.13 -16.78 7.00
C PRO A 136 13.26 -15.75 7.15
N ALA A 137 12.94 -14.59 7.74
CA ALA A 137 13.92 -13.62 8.22
C ALA A 137 13.29 -12.74 9.31
N PRO A 138 14.08 -12.11 10.20
CA PRO A 138 13.60 -11.01 11.04
C PRO A 138 13.03 -9.88 10.17
N ASN A 139 12.17 -9.05 10.75
CA ASN A 139 11.75 -7.82 10.09
C ASN A 139 12.96 -6.93 9.79
N LEU A 140 12.90 -6.18 8.68
CA LEU A 140 13.96 -5.20 8.40
C LEU A 140 13.99 -4.14 9.50
N ARG A 141 15.19 -3.64 9.80
CA ARG A 141 15.37 -2.52 10.71
C ARG A 141 15.30 -1.23 9.91
N ALA A 142 14.52 -0.26 10.39
CA ALA A 142 14.44 1.07 9.83
C ALA A 142 15.06 2.08 10.80
N ASP A 143 15.94 2.92 10.28
CA ASP A 143 16.44 4.12 10.93
C ASP A 143 15.72 5.33 10.32
N VAL A 144 14.88 5.97 11.13
CA VAL A 144 14.07 7.14 10.75
C VAL A 144 14.50 8.31 11.64
N PRO A 145 15.45 9.14 11.19
CA PRO A 145 15.97 10.25 11.99
C PRO A 145 14.90 11.27 12.34
N VAL A 146 15.01 11.82 13.55
CA VAL A 146 14.25 12.99 14.01
C VAL A 146 14.87 14.28 13.46
N GLY A 147 14.14 15.41 13.58
CA GLY A 147 14.66 16.74 13.22
C GLY A 147 14.27 17.26 11.84
N TYR A 148 13.44 16.52 11.10
CA TYR A 148 12.76 17.03 9.91
C TYR A 148 11.52 17.85 10.29
N GLU A 149 11.13 18.77 9.41
CA GLU A 149 9.91 19.57 9.55
C GLU A 149 8.65 18.69 9.68
N PRO A 150 7.52 19.21 10.17
CA PRO A 150 6.30 18.41 10.31
C PRO A 150 5.81 17.77 9.00
N THR A 151 6.10 18.38 7.85
CA THR A 151 5.77 17.91 6.49
C THR A 151 6.98 18.00 5.56
N GLY A 152 6.86 17.45 4.36
CA GLY A 152 7.88 17.50 3.32
C GLY A 152 8.82 16.29 3.36
N PHE A 153 10.05 16.52 2.89
CA PHE A 153 11.05 15.46 2.79
C PHE A 153 11.48 14.92 4.15
N GLN A 154 11.75 13.61 4.23
CA GLN A 154 12.44 12.94 5.32
C GLN A 154 13.25 11.75 4.79
N ALA A 155 14.53 11.67 5.13
CA ALA A 155 15.35 10.52 4.76
C ALA A 155 15.17 9.36 5.75
N SER A 156 15.48 8.15 5.30
CA SER A 156 15.58 6.95 6.15
C SER A 156 16.69 6.02 5.67
N GLY A 157 17.21 5.19 6.58
CA GLY A 157 18.05 4.04 6.26
C GLY A 157 17.28 2.74 6.52
N LEU A 158 17.15 1.88 5.52
CA LEU A 158 16.56 0.55 5.65
C LEU A 158 17.68 -0.49 5.62
N TYR A 159 17.64 -1.41 6.58
CA TYR A 159 18.64 -2.45 6.76
C TYR A 159 17.96 -3.80 6.58
N PHE A 160 18.16 -4.40 5.41
CA PHE A 160 17.61 -5.71 5.06
C PHE A 160 18.51 -6.81 5.65
N PRO A 161 18.02 -7.68 6.54
CA PRO A 161 18.83 -8.74 7.15
C PRO A 161 19.43 -9.73 6.14
N THR A 162 18.74 -9.96 5.02
CA THR A 162 19.11 -10.95 4.00
C THR A 162 18.70 -10.52 2.59
N GLU A 163 19.30 -11.15 1.58
CA GLU A 163 18.93 -11.03 0.15
C GLU A 163 17.64 -11.75 -0.19
N GLY A 164 16.79 -11.12 -1.01
CA GLY A 164 15.62 -11.61 -1.74
C GLY A 164 14.38 -10.73 -1.56
N CYS A 165 13.15 -11.28 -1.53
CA CYS A 165 11.92 -10.50 -1.67
C CYS A 165 11.39 -9.88 -0.37
N TRP A 166 11.32 -8.55 -0.33
CA TRP A 166 10.88 -7.78 0.83
C TRP A 166 9.68 -6.88 0.53
N GLU A 167 8.65 -6.95 1.37
CA GLU A 167 7.58 -5.95 1.43
C GLU A 167 7.91 -4.91 2.48
N VAL A 168 7.92 -3.64 2.09
CA VAL A 168 8.18 -2.48 2.94
C VAL A 168 6.91 -1.66 3.06
N THR A 169 6.52 -1.33 4.29
CA THR A 169 5.38 -0.46 4.59
C THR A 169 5.86 0.82 5.28
N GLY A 170 5.68 1.95 4.62
CA GLY A 170 5.74 3.27 5.24
C GLY A 170 4.37 3.65 5.81
N ARG A 171 4.33 4.23 7.01
CA ARG A 171 3.10 4.66 7.69
C ARG A 171 3.21 6.10 8.14
N LEU A 172 2.16 6.87 7.87
CA LEU A 172 2.00 8.25 8.29
C LEU A 172 0.58 8.44 8.82
N GLY A 173 0.42 8.40 10.16
CA GLY A 173 -0.90 8.35 10.78
C GLY A 173 -1.68 7.10 10.34
N THR A 174 -2.85 7.28 9.72
CA THR A 174 -3.65 6.19 9.15
C THR A 174 -3.29 5.85 7.71
N THR A 175 -2.47 6.67 7.06
CA THR A 175 -2.00 6.43 5.68
C THR A 175 -0.88 5.41 5.69
N SER A 176 -0.98 4.41 4.81
CA SER A 176 0.07 3.42 4.59
C SER A 176 0.44 3.37 3.11
N LEU A 177 1.72 3.25 2.84
CA LEU A 177 2.27 3.05 1.50
C LEU A 177 3.10 1.77 1.51
N VAL A 178 2.88 0.89 0.54
CA VAL A 178 3.59 -0.38 0.43
C VAL A 178 4.36 -0.43 -0.87
N PHE A 179 5.61 -0.86 -0.82
CA PHE A 179 6.34 -1.29 -1.99
C PHE A 179 7.04 -2.62 -1.74
N VAL A 180 7.24 -3.39 -2.80
CA VAL A 180 7.98 -4.65 -2.77
C VAL A 180 9.26 -4.49 -3.57
N THR A 181 10.38 -4.96 -3.03
CA THR A 181 11.67 -4.95 -3.70
C THR A 181 12.38 -6.28 -3.53
N TYR A 182 13.09 -6.71 -4.58
CA TYR A 182 14.02 -7.83 -4.47
C TYR A 182 15.41 -7.29 -4.16
N VAL A 183 16.09 -7.86 -3.17
CA VAL A 183 17.41 -7.40 -2.71
C VAL A 183 18.44 -8.47 -3.03
N THR A 184 19.55 -8.13 -3.65
CA THR A 184 20.66 -9.05 -3.91
C THR A 184 21.99 -8.36 -3.65
N LYS A 185 23.02 -9.11 -3.29
CA LYS A 185 24.39 -8.64 -3.16
C LYS A 185 25.13 -8.90 -4.47
N THR A 186 25.91 -7.93 -4.91
CA THR A 186 26.83 -8.12 -6.04
C THR A 186 28.23 -8.39 -5.52
N ALA A 187 28.97 -9.26 -6.22
CA ALA A 187 30.36 -9.52 -5.90
C ALA A 187 31.20 -8.24 -6.11
N ALA A 188 32.27 -8.10 -5.33
CA ALA A 188 33.29 -7.10 -5.64
C ALA A 188 33.87 -7.44 -7.02
N SER A 189 33.94 -6.45 -7.91
CA SER A 189 34.65 -6.62 -9.18
C SER A 189 36.14 -6.80 -8.86
N THR A 190 36.65 -8.01 -9.05
CA THR A 190 38.10 -8.27 -9.03
C THR A 190 38.70 -7.57 -10.24
N GLY A 191 39.38 -6.44 -10.01
CA GLY A 191 40.19 -5.75 -11.02
C GLY A 191 41.51 -6.46 -11.28
#